data_AF-A0A5J9VZ57-F1
#
_entry.id   AF-A0A5J9VZ57-F1
#
_cell.length_a   1.000
_cell.length_b   1.000
_cell.length_c   1.000
_cell.angle_alpha   90.00
_cell.angle_beta   90.00
_cell.angle_gamma   90.00
#
_symmetry.space_group_name_H-M   'P 1'
#
loop_
_entity.id
_entity.type
_entity.pdbx_description
1 polymer ?
#
loop_
_entity_poly.entity_id
_entity_poly.type
_entity_poly.pdbx_seq_one_letter_code
_entity_poly.pdbx_strand_id
1 'polypeptide(L)'
;MAPPRHLLPPAMMEELIEEILLRFPPDNPAFLFRTALVCKDWRRLVSSPGFRRRLREFHGTPPMLGFFCKVERIRGESENHFMPITSSYRLPHAVIPSWRAMDTLHGRILFYHADSMAFPYMDTELIVWNPIDGEVRRLPNVPLHMYRWNAALPYDGTTYTCVYSSEEHAWSEGINVQLDRGYDWFFRGPSAHVKDALYFNRELYISRVERTPTIIEFNLGNQQPWLISLPSACKGLSITLMTTKERTLRIATVLDTKLYMWSREGQAAGWLQKGVIELDQLLPVHSSLLATNQLIGLLFPQVLAVVDSIGIIFVNAVDGPFCIDLKTSMVRKLFETSDRCSVRIGGLVPYMSFCIQDQPALEQTTYEWRIAGASI
;
A
#
# COMPACT_ATOMS: atom_id res chain seq x y z
N MET A 1 14.35 59.63 20.96
CA MET A 1 15.04 58.33 21.16
C MET A 1 14.05 57.22 20.87
N ALA A 2 14.26 56.46 19.80
CA ALA A 2 13.50 55.22 19.60
C ALA A 2 14.04 54.16 20.58
N PRO A 3 13.20 53.31 21.20
CA PRO A 3 13.66 52.32 22.15
C PRO A 3 14.53 51.27 21.42
N PRO A 4 15.46 50.60 22.13
CA PRO A 4 16.28 49.56 21.51
C PRO A 4 15.37 48.41 21.06
N ARG A 5 15.49 48.02 19.80
CA ARG A 5 14.89 46.77 19.32
C ARG A 5 15.63 45.63 20.01
N HIS A 6 14.99 45.01 20.99
CA HIS A 6 15.47 43.74 21.54
C HIS A 6 15.35 42.67 20.44
N LEU A 7 16.44 42.45 19.71
CA LEU A 7 16.57 41.30 18.82
C LEU A 7 16.74 40.07 19.72
N LEU A 8 15.80 39.13 19.61
CA LEU A 8 15.92 37.83 20.25
C LEU A 8 17.19 37.13 19.74
N PRO A 9 17.90 36.35 20.58
CA PRO A 9 19.07 35.59 20.13
C PRO A 9 18.71 34.72 18.91
N PRO A 10 19.59 34.61 17.89
CA PRO A 10 19.30 33.85 16.66
C PRO A 10 18.84 32.41 16.92
N ALA A 11 19.42 31.74 17.92
CA ALA A 11 19.05 30.38 18.33
C ALA A 11 17.59 30.29 18.84
N MET A 12 17.14 31.28 19.61
CA MET A 12 15.78 31.31 20.14
C MET A 12 14.73 31.60 19.04
N MET A 13 15.14 32.32 17.99
CA MET A 13 14.29 32.52 16.80
C MET A 13 14.18 31.25 15.96
N GLU A 14 15.26 30.47 15.79
CA GLU A 14 15.21 29.18 15.09
C GLU A 14 14.29 28.19 15.79
N GLU A 15 14.34 28.09 17.13
CA GLU A 15 13.43 27.24 17.91
C GLU A 15 11.95 27.61 17.71
N LEU A 16 11.62 28.91 17.75
CA LEU A 16 10.25 29.37 17.52
C LEU A 16 9.78 29.13 16.09
N ILE A 17 10.66 29.32 15.09
CA ILE A 17 10.36 28.98 13.69
C ILE A 17 10.10 27.49 13.59
N GLU A 18 10.93 26.65 14.20
CA GLU A 18 10.76 25.20 14.23
C GLU A 18 9.37 24.81 14.78
N GLU A 19 8.99 25.34 15.94
CA GLU A 19 7.68 25.11 16.57
C GLU A 19 6.50 25.52 15.67
N ILE A 20 6.64 26.59 14.89
CA ILE A 20 5.62 27.02 13.93
C ILE A 20 5.55 26.04 12.76
N LEU A 21 6.69 25.65 12.19
CA LEU A 21 6.77 24.74 11.05
C LEU A 21 6.26 23.33 11.40
N LEU A 22 6.50 22.86 12.63
CA LEU A 22 5.99 21.58 13.15
C LEU A 22 4.46 21.52 13.21
N ARG A 23 3.77 22.67 13.25
CA ARG A 23 2.30 22.71 13.33
C ARG A 23 1.63 22.73 11.95
N PHE A 24 2.39 22.76 10.86
CA PHE A 24 1.79 22.73 9.53
C PHE A 24 1.15 21.37 9.23
N PRO A 25 -0.02 21.35 8.55
CA PRO A 25 -0.68 20.09 8.19
C PRO A 25 0.22 19.26 7.27
N PRO A 26 0.58 18.01 7.66
CA PRO A 26 1.53 17.21 6.90
C PRO A 26 0.92 16.70 5.57
N ASP A 27 -0.41 16.61 5.49
CA ASP A 27 -1.17 16.22 4.29
C ASP A 27 -1.08 17.20 3.12
N ASN A 28 -0.53 18.40 3.37
CA ASN A 28 -0.21 19.36 2.34
C ASN A 28 1.28 19.74 2.37
N PRO A 29 2.16 18.93 1.74
CA PRO A 29 3.61 19.14 1.80
C PRO A 29 4.05 20.45 1.13
N ALA A 30 3.18 21.09 0.34
CA ALA A 30 3.46 22.39 -0.29
C ALA A 30 3.83 23.48 0.73
N PHE A 31 3.33 23.41 1.98
CA PHE A 31 3.71 24.38 3.01
C PHE A 31 5.20 24.26 3.37
N LEU A 32 5.67 23.05 3.64
CA LEU A 32 7.08 22.80 3.96
C LEU A 32 7.98 23.15 2.76
N PHE A 33 7.59 22.79 1.53
CA PHE A 33 8.34 23.18 0.34
C PHE A 33 8.41 24.70 0.17
N ARG A 34 7.30 25.43 0.36
CA ARG A 34 7.29 26.89 0.28
C ARG A 34 8.16 27.53 1.36
N THR A 35 8.18 26.99 2.57
CA THR A 35 9.04 27.50 3.66
C THR A 35 10.52 27.30 3.38
N ALA A 36 10.91 26.17 2.79
CA ALA A 36 12.28 25.92 2.35
C ALA A 36 12.74 26.87 1.23
N LEU A 37 11.82 27.59 0.56
CA LEU A 37 12.15 28.58 -0.48
C LEU A 37 12.31 30.01 0.07
N VAL A 38 12.01 30.27 1.36
CA VAL A 38 12.09 31.62 1.95
C VAL A 38 13.53 32.11 2.06
N CYS A 39 14.42 31.31 2.68
CA CYS A 39 15.85 31.61 2.76
C CYS A 39 16.68 30.34 2.98
N LYS A 40 18.02 30.48 2.93
CA LYS A 40 18.96 29.35 3.13
C LYS A 40 18.83 28.72 4.51
N ASP A 41 18.61 29.51 5.57
CA ASP A 41 18.52 29.00 6.94
C ASP A 41 17.25 28.19 7.15
N TRP A 42 16.11 28.66 6.63
CA TRP A 42 14.85 27.92 6.65
C TRP A 42 14.93 26.61 5.85
N ARG A 43 15.58 26.65 4.68
CA ARG A 43 15.88 25.44 3.91
C ARG A 43 16.70 24.43 4.72
N ARG A 44 17.74 24.90 5.42
CA ARG A 44 18.59 24.05 6.27
C ARG A 44 17.83 23.48 7.45
N LEU A 45 16.98 24.28 8.10
CA LEU A 45 16.12 23.86 9.21
C LEU A 45 15.16 22.75 8.79
N VAL A 46 14.38 22.96 7.72
CA VAL A 46 13.42 21.96 7.20
C VAL A 46 14.13 20.69 6.70
N SER A 47 15.34 20.84 6.17
CA SER A 47 16.17 19.71 5.73
C SER A 47 17.00 19.09 6.86
N SER A 48 16.92 19.58 8.10
CA SER A 48 17.74 19.07 9.18
C SER A 48 17.20 17.72 9.69
N PRO A 49 18.07 16.78 10.07
CA PRO A 49 17.65 15.52 10.69
C PRO A 49 16.84 15.72 11.97
N GLY A 50 17.19 16.76 12.76
CA GLY A 50 16.49 17.13 13.99
C GLY A 50 15.04 17.50 13.75
N PHE A 51 14.79 18.45 12.84
CA PHE A 51 13.44 18.87 12.47
C PHE A 51 12.59 17.70 11.95
N ARG A 52 13.17 16.86 11.07
CA ARG A 52 12.47 15.68 10.52
C ARG A 52 12.04 14.70 11.60
N ARG A 53 12.93 14.43 12.57
CA ARG A 53 12.61 13.58 13.73
C ARG A 53 11.47 14.20 14.54
N ARG A 54 11.57 15.49 14.87
CA ARG A 54 10.52 16.20 15.63
C ARG A 54 9.19 16.25 14.90
N LEU A 55 9.20 16.43 13.58
CA LEU A 55 7.99 16.41 12.74
C LEU A 55 7.30 15.05 12.80
N ARG A 56 8.08 13.96 12.71
CA ARG A 56 7.58 12.59 12.87
C ARG A 56 7.07 12.32 14.27
N GLU A 57 7.76 12.79 15.31
CA GLU A 57 7.31 12.65 16.70
C GLU A 57 6.02 13.45 16.95
N PHE A 58 5.92 14.66 16.39
CA PHE A 58 4.78 15.54 16.57
C PHE A 58 3.51 15.03 15.86
N HIS A 59 3.61 14.57 14.61
CA HIS A 59 2.46 14.08 13.85
C HIS A 59 2.24 12.56 13.94
N GLY A 60 3.26 11.80 14.33
CA GLY A 60 3.25 10.34 14.40
C GLY A 60 3.17 9.67 13.03
N THR A 61 1.95 9.47 12.53
CA THR A 61 1.69 8.74 11.28
C THR A 61 1.95 9.63 10.05
N PRO A 62 2.69 9.16 9.03
CA PRO A 62 2.85 9.91 7.78
C PRO A 62 1.49 10.13 7.10
N PRO A 63 1.29 11.27 6.43
CA PRO A 63 0.06 11.55 5.71
C PRO A 63 -0.04 10.71 4.43
N MET A 64 -1.27 10.42 4.00
CA MET A 64 -1.52 9.83 2.69
C MET A 64 -1.55 10.94 1.64
N LEU A 65 -0.63 10.88 0.69
CA LEU A 65 -0.50 11.91 -0.34
C LEU A 65 -1.27 11.55 -1.61
N GLY A 66 -1.48 10.25 -1.81
CA GLY A 66 -2.27 9.70 -2.90
C GLY A 66 -2.22 8.18 -2.88
N PHE A 67 -2.60 7.58 -3.99
CA PHE A 67 -2.55 6.13 -4.17
C PHE A 67 -2.32 5.78 -5.63
N PHE A 68 -1.67 4.64 -5.86
CA PHE A 68 -1.54 4.03 -7.18
C PHE A 68 -2.72 3.10 -7.44
N CYS A 69 -3.32 3.23 -8.62
CA CYS A 69 -4.43 2.43 -9.07
C CYS A 69 -4.03 1.66 -10.32
N LYS A 70 -4.13 0.33 -10.24
CA LYS A 70 -3.99 -0.54 -11.40
C LYS A 70 -5.35 -0.63 -12.08
N VAL A 71 -5.45 -0.03 -13.26
CA VAL A 71 -6.65 -0.01 -14.09
C VAL A 71 -6.46 -1.03 -15.20
N GLU A 72 -7.28 -2.07 -15.24
CA GLU A 72 -7.23 -3.14 -16.24
C GLU A 72 -8.40 -2.98 -17.21
N ARG A 73 -8.11 -2.75 -18.49
CA ARG A 73 -9.12 -2.68 -19.55
C ARG A 73 -9.37 -4.07 -20.13
N ILE A 74 -10.60 -4.33 -20.58
CA ILE A 74 -10.98 -5.63 -21.16
C ILE A 74 -10.14 -6.02 -22.39
N ARG A 75 -9.56 -5.04 -23.11
CA ARG A 75 -8.65 -5.30 -24.25
C ARG A 75 -7.26 -5.79 -23.84
N GLY A 76 -7.01 -6.05 -22.56
CA GLY A 76 -5.73 -6.54 -22.04
C GLY A 76 -4.72 -5.44 -21.70
N GLU A 77 -5.02 -4.19 -22.01
CA GLU A 77 -4.22 -3.04 -21.61
C GLU A 77 -4.42 -2.78 -20.11
N SER A 78 -3.32 -2.77 -19.35
CA SER A 78 -3.33 -2.29 -17.98
C SER A 78 -2.59 -0.97 -17.91
N GLU A 79 -3.13 -0.02 -17.15
CA GLU A 79 -2.52 1.29 -16.91
C GLU A 79 -2.33 1.49 -15.40
N ASN A 80 -1.25 2.16 -15.04
CA ASN A 80 -0.98 2.53 -13.65
C ASN A 80 -1.22 4.04 -13.49
N HIS A 81 -2.10 4.41 -12.58
CA HIS A 81 -2.44 5.81 -12.33
C HIS A 81 -2.07 6.20 -10.91
N PHE A 82 -1.37 7.32 -10.73
CA PHE A 82 -1.28 7.95 -9.42
C PHE A 82 -2.39 8.97 -9.24
N MET A 83 -3.18 8.80 -8.19
CA MET A 83 -4.29 9.68 -7.83
C MET A 83 -3.93 10.43 -6.54
N PRO A 84 -3.66 11.74 -6.61
CA PRO A 84 -3.38 12.53 -5.42
C PRO A 84 -4.68 12.79 -4.63
N ILE A 85 -4.59 12.79 -3.30
CA ILE A 85 -5.74 13.08 -2.43
C ILE A 85 -6.02 14.57 -2.34
N THR A 86 -4.95 15.36 -2.46
CA THR A 86 -4.98 16.82 -2.46
C THR A 86 -4.51 17.35 -3.82
N SER A 87 -5.11 18.43 -4.31
CA SER A 87 -4.72 19.03 -5.60
C SER A 87 -3.30 19.62 -5.57
N SER A 88 -2.73 19.84 -4.38
CA SER A 88 -1.43 20.46 -4.17
C SER A 88 -0.25 19.51 -4.32
N TYR A 89 -0.47 18.19 -4.27
CA TYR A 89 0.57 17.20 -4.50
C TYR A 89 0.47 16.61 -5.91
N ARG A 90 1.58 16.66 -6.63
CA ARG A 90 1.80 15.97 -7.89
C ARG A 90 3.09 15.20 -7.74
N LEU A 91 3.04 13.88 -7.93
CA LEU A 91 4.26 13.08 -8.04
C LEU A 91 4.82 13.27 -9.46
N PRO A 92 5.98 13.92 -9.64
CA PRO A 92 6.63 14.00 -10.95
C PRO A 92 6.98 12.59 -11.43
N HIS A 93 6.86 12.28 -12.72
CA HIS A 93 7.25 10.97 -13.29
C HIS A 93 6.51 9.72 -12.74
N ALA A 94 5.42 9.89 -11.99
CA ALA A 94 4.66 8.80 -11.36
C ALA A 94 3.95 7.84 -12.33
N VAL A 95 4.01 8.12 -13.62
CA VAL A 95 3.27 7.41 -14.67
C VAL A 95 4.24 7.04 -15.78
N ILE A 96 5.25 6.22 -15.45
CA ILE A 96 5.97 5.48 -16.49
C ILE A 96 5.00 4.35 -16.93
N PRO A 97 4.53 4.34 -18.19
CA PRO A 97 3.46 3.44 -18.62
C PRO A 97 3.79 1.95 -18.44
N SER A 98 5.07 1.59 -18.40
CA SER A 98 5.52 0.22 -18.19
C SER A 98 5.73 -0.14 -16.72
N TRP A 99 5.58 0.76 -15.75
CA TRP A 99 5.79 0.44 -14.33
C TRP A 99 4.46 0.22 -13.61
N ARG A 100 4.38 -0.83 -12.80
CA ARG A 100 3.18 -1.19 -12.03
C ARG A 100 3.52 -1.20 -10.54
N ALA A 101 2.82 -0.37 -9.76
CA ALA A 101 3.07 -0.27 -8.33
C ALA A 101 2.67 -1.58 -7.64
N MET A 102 3.56 -2.10 -6.80
CA MET A 102 3.38 -3.33 -6.04
C MET A 102 3.15 -3.02 -4.56
N ASP A 103 4.01 -2.18 -3.97
CA ASP A 103 3.96 -1.82 -2.56
C ASP A 103 4.60 -0.45 -2.31
N THR A 104 4.38 0.13 -1.13
CA THR A 104 5.06 1.34 -0.67
C THR A 104 5.59 1.13 0.73
N LEU A 105 6.85 1.54 0.94
CA LEU A 105 7.50 1.41 2.23
C LEU A 105 8.44 2.59 2.45
N HIS A 106 8.36 3.21 3.63
CA HIS A 106 9.21 4.34 4.03
C HIS A 106 9.26 5.48 3.01
N GLY A 107 8.10 5.88 2.45
CA GLY A 107 8.01 6.98 1.48
C GLY A 107 8.61 6.66 0.10
N ARG A 108 8.99 5.40 -0.16
CA ARG A 108 9.45 4.90 -1.45
C ARG A 108 8.42 3.91 -2.02
N ILE A 109 8.46 3.72 -3.33
CA ILE A 109 7.49 2.89 -4.05
C ILE A 109 8.25 1.77 -4.75
N LEU A 110 7.75 0.55 -4.61
CA LEU A 110 8.21 -0.62 -5.34
C LEU A 110 7.32 -0.82 -6.57
N PHE A 111 7.95 -0.91 -7.73
CA PHE A 111 7.33 -1.25 -9.00
C PHE A 111 7.88 -2.56 -9.54
N TYR A 112 7.09 -3.19 -10.40
CA TYR A 112 7.56 -4.17 -11.36
C TYR A 112 7.35 -3.65 -12.79
N HIS A 113 8.18 -4.10 -13.72
CA HIS A 113 8.02 -3.80 -15.15
C HIS A 113 6.86 -4.62 -15.75
N ALA A 114 6.00 -3.98 -16.54
CA ALA A 114 4.81 -4.58 -17.13
C ALA A 114 5.18 -5.71 -18.12
N ASP A 115 6.24 -5.51 -18.90
CA ASP A 115 6.71 -6.52 -19.86
C ASP A 115 7.29 -7.77 -19.18
N SER A 116 7.79 -7.65 -17.94
CA SER A 116 8.23 -8.80 -17.16
C SER A 116 7.10 -9.80 -16.87
N MET A 117 5.84 -9.38 -16.96
CA MET A 117 4.67 -10.24 -16.75
C MET A 117 4.03 -10.70 -18.08
N ALA A 118 4.38 -10.09 -19.20
CA ALA A 118 3.78 -10.41 -20.51
C ALA A 118 4.41 -11.64 -21.17
N PHE A 119 5.63 -12.01 -20.77
CA PHE A 119 6.40 -13.09 -21.38
C PHE A 119 6.95 -14.05 -20.31
N PRO A 120 6.60 -15.35 -20.38
CA PRO A 120 6.94 -16.35 -19.34
C PRO A 120 8.44 -16.68 -19.22
N TYR A 121 9.30 -16.05 -20.02
CA TYR A 121 10.74 -16.28 -20.05
C TYR A 121 11.57 -15.04 -19.67
N MET A 122 10.92 -13.93 -19.30
CA MET A 122 11.63 -12.69 -18.98
C MET A 122 11.85 -12.58 -17.47
N ASP A 123 13.05 -12.12 -17.11
CA ASP A 123 13.38 -11.81 -15.72
C ASP A 123 12.43 -10.75 -15.17
N THR A 124 12.07 -10.89 -13.90
CA THR A 124 11.23 -9.90 -13.23
C THR A 124 12.08 -8.70 -12.81
N GLU A 125 11.91 -7.59 -13.51
CA GLU A 125 12.56 -6.34 -13.18
C GLU A 125 11.76 -5.63 -12.09
N LEU A 126 12.36 -5.55 -10.89
CA LEU A 126 11.83 -4.79 -9.76
C LEU A 126 12.56 -3.45 -9.64
N ILE A 127 11.80 -2.41 -9.37
CA ILE A 127 12.27 -1.02 -9.40
C ILE A 127 11.80 -0.30 -8.15
N VAL A 128 12.74 0.20 -7.36
CA VAL A 128 12.46 1.07 -6.21
C VAL A 128 12.64 2.52 -6.65
N TRP A 129 11.60 3.32 -6.44
CA TRP A 129 11.62 4.75 -6.73
C TRP A 129 11.42 5.57 -5.47
N ASN A 130 12.26 6.58 -5.29
CA ASN A 130 12.11 7.63 -4.28
C ASN A 130 11.58 8.91 -4.96
N PRO A 131 10.32 9.30 -4.73
CA PRO A 131 9.77 10.50 -5.35
C PRO A 131 10.33 11.82 -4.83
N ILE A 132 11.00 11.81 -3.67
CA ILE A 132 11.43 13.04 -2.99
C ILE A 132 12.69 13.61 -3.65
N ASP A 133 13.66 12.75 -3.97
CA ASP A 133 14.91 13.13 -4.64
C ASP A 133 14.97 12.63 -6.09
N GLY A 134 14.01 11.83 -6.52
CA GLY A 134 13.95 11.25 -7.87
C GLY A 134 14.86 10.04 -8.05
N GLU A 135 15.46 9.50 -6.99
CA GLU A 135 16.32 8.32 -7.09
C GLU A 135 15.52 7.12 -7.61
N VAL A 136 16.00 6.51 -8.69
CA VAL A 136 15.49 5.25 -9.24
C VAL A 136 16.56 4.19 -9.06
N ARG A 137 16.20 3.08 -8.41
CA ARG A 137 17.07 1.93 -8.22
C ARG A 137 16.41 0.69 -8.78
N ARG A 138 17.05 0.06 -9.78
CA ARG A 138 16.67 -1.26 -10.26
C ARG A 138 17.28 -2.31 -9.34
N LEU A 139 16.46 -3.23 -8.86
CA LEU A 139 16.92 -4.35 -8.05
C LEU A 139 17.54 -5.41 -8.97
N PRO A 140 18.47 -6.23 -8.46
CA PRO A 140 18.94 -7.40 -9.19
C PRO A 140 17.76 -8.30 -9.55
N ASN A 141 17.90 -9.08 -10.62
CA ASN A 141 16.89 -10.05 -11.02
C ASN A 141 16.56 -10.96 -9.84
N VAL A 142 15.26 -11.12 -9.59
CA VAL A 142 14.79 -12.06 -8.59
C VAL A 142 15.28 -13.45 -9.02
N PRO A 143 15.87 -14.27 -8.13
CA PRO A 143 16.36 -15.61 -8.48
C PRO A 143 15.24 -16.61 -8.81
N LEU A 144 14.03 -16.11 -9.05
CA LEU A 144 12.78 -16.85 -9.21
C LEU A 144 12.00 -16.17 -10.34
N HIS A 145 11.47 -16.96 -11.27
CA HIS A 145 10.59 -16.47 -12.32
C HIS A 145 9.25 -16.06 -11.71
N MET A 146 8.99 -14.76 -11.45
CA MET A 146 7.67 -14.34 -10.98
C MET A 146 6.66 -14.42 -12.14
N TYR A 147 5.74 -15.37 -12.10
CA TYR A 147 4.70 -15.49 -13.13
C TYR A 147 3.47 -14.65 -12.81
N ARG A 148 2.88 -13.97 -13.82
CA ARG A 148 1.44 -13.66 -13.82
C ARG A 148 0.76 -13.79 -15.20
N TRP A 149 0.02 -14.90 -15.35
CA TRP A 149 -1.25 -15.12 -16.09
C TRP A 149 -1.29 -14.86 -17.62
N ASN A 150 -1.28 -15.96 -18.39
CA ASN A 150 -2.10 -16.22 -19.59
C ASN A 150 -1.90 -17.66 -20.14
N ALA A 151 -1.96 -18.72 -19.33
CA ALA A 151 -2.13 -20.09 -19.83
C ALA A 151 -2.51 -21.03 -18.69
N ALA A 152 -3.51 -21.88 -18.94
CA ALA A 152 -3.91 -23.00 -18.07
C ALA A 152 -2.82 -24.10 -18.06
N LEU A 153 -1.64 -23.79 -17.54
CA LEU A 153 -0.61 -24.79 -17.27
C LEU A 153 -0.75 -25.28 -15.82
N PRO A 154 -0.61 -26.59 -15.56
CA PRO A 154 -0.63 -27.12 -14.20
C PRO A 154 0.51 -26.50 -13.37
N TYR A 155 0.15 -25.74 -12.35
CA TYR A 155 1.06 -25.29 -11.30
C TYR A 155 1.30 -26.42 -10.30
N ASP A 156 2.55 -26.61 -9.86
CA ASP A 156 2.94 -27.69 -8.97
C ASP A 156 2.54 -27.44 -7.50
N GLY A 157 2.16 -26.20 -7.14
CA GLY A 157 1.79 -25.80 -5.79
C GLY A 157 2.88 -24.98 -5.08
N THR A 158 4.07 -24.82 -5.66
CA THR A 158 5.25 -24.29 -4.96
C THR A 158 5.29 -22.77 -4.89
N THR A 159 5.06 -22.19 -3.72
CA THR A 159 5.22 -20.75 -3.49
C THR A 159 6.60 -20.44 -2.95
N TYR A 160 7.33 -19.56 -3.63
CA TYR A 160 8.65 -19.14 -3.19
C TYR A 160 8.59 -17.88 -2.34
N THR A 161 9.60 -17.60 -1.55
CA THR A 161 9.76 -16.35 -0.79
C THR A 161 11.25 -16.03 -0.74
N CYS A 162 11.60 -14.77 -0.92
CA CYS A 162 12.98 -14.29 -0.81
C CYS A 162 12.99 -12.97 -0.06
N VAL A 163 14.16 -12.47 0.34
CA VAL A 163 14.30 -11.19 1.05
C VAL A 163 15.40 -10.40 0.36
N TYR A 164 15.13 -9.16 -0.02
CA TYR A 164 16.17 -8.28 -0.56
C TYR A 164 16.90 -7.55 0.57
N SER A 165 18.23 -7.64 0.58
CA SER A 165 19.07 -6.81 1.45
C SER A 165 19.56 -5.58 0.68
N SER A 166 19.29 -4.40 1.22
CA SER A 166 19.82 -3.16 0.66
C SER A 166 21.31 -2.98 0.90
N GLU A 167 21.89 -3.65 1.90
CA GLU A 167 23.32 -3.60 2.21
C GLU A 167 24.12 -4.47 1.25
N GLU A 168 23.68 -5.72 1.09
CA GLU A 168 24.34 -6.70 0.22
C GLU A 168 23.99 -6.49 -1.26
N HIS A 169 23.00 -5.64 -1.53
CA HIS A 169 22.43 -5.46 -2.87
C HIS A 169 22.04 -6.78 -3.55
N ALA A 170 21.57 -7.75 -2.76
CA ALA A 170 21.31 -9.11 -3.20
C ALA A 170 20.03 -9.66 -2.58
N TRP A 171 19.47 -10.67 -3.25
CA TRP A 171 18.37 -11.49 -2.74
C TRP A 171 18.93 -12.60 -1.85
N SER A 172 18.20 -12.93 -0.79
CA SER A 172 18.41 -14.16 -0.03
C SER A 172 18.15 -15.39 -0.91
N GLU A 173 18.60 -16.55 -0.43
CA GLU A 173 18.15 -17.82 -1.00
C GLU A 173 16.61 -17.91 -0.95
N GLY A 174 16.02 -18.43 -2.03
CA GLY A 174 14.58 -18.57 -2.15
C GLY A 174 14.09 -19.74 -1.31
N ILE A 175 13.17 -19.48 -0.39
CA ILE A 175 12.55 -20.50 0.44
C ILE A 175 11.19 -20.82 -0.13
N ASN A 176 10.96 -22.11 -0.36
CA ASN A 176 9.73 -22.59 -0.97
C ASN A 176 8.79 -23.24 0.05
N VAL A 177 7.50 -23.13 -0.22
CA VAL A 177 6.45 -23.91 0.43
C VAL A 177 5.58 -24.57 -0.59
N GLN A 178 5.34 -25.86 -0.38
CA GLN A 178 4.30 -26.56 -1.10
C GLN A 178 2.94 -26.16 -0.54
N LEU A 179 2.13 -25.55 -1.39
CA LEU A 179 0.74 -25.24 -1.12
C LEU A 179 -0.18 -26.13 -1.94
N ASP A 180 -1.46 -26.15 -1.58
CA ASP A 180 -2.48 -26.93 -2.30
C ASP A 180 -2.47 -26.60 -3.80
N ARG A 181 -2.48 -27.67 -4.61
CA ARG A 181 -2.53 -27.59 -6.07
C ARG A 181 -3.84 -26.95 -6.50
N GLY A 182 -3.75 -25.96 -7.37
CA GLY A 182 -4.91 -25.26 -7.92
C GLY A 182 -4.51 -24.56 -9.21
N TYR A 183 -5.49 -24.38 -10.10
CA TYR A 183 -5.21 -23.94 -11.46
C TYR A 183 -4.95 -22.44 -11.61
N ASP A 184 -5.14 -21.60 -10.57
CA ASP A 184 -5.13 -20.14 -10.74
C ASP A 184 -5.01 -19.35 -9.41
N TRP A 185 -3.79 -19.17 -8.89
CA TRP A 185 -3.55 -18.37 -7.67
C TRP A 185 -3.00 -16.98 -8.00
N PHE A 186 -3.22 -15.99 -7.13
CA PHE A 186 -2.54 -14.70 -7.20
C PHE A 186 -2.42 -14.01 -5.83
N PHE A 187 -1.46 -13.11 -5.72
CA PHE A 187 -1.32 -12.23 -4.56
C PHE A 187 -2.11 -10.94 -4.76
N ARG A 188 -2.82 -10.52 -3.71
CA ARG A 188 -3.72 -9.36 -3.76
C ARG A 188 -3.34 -8.31 -2.72
N GLY A 189 -3.10 -7.09 -3.21
CA GLY A 189 -2.78 -5.93 -2.37
C GLY A 189 -1.35 -5.98 -1.81
N PRO A 190 -0.97 -4.93 -1.05
CA PRO A 190 0.34 -4.89 -0.39
C PRO A 190 0.42 -5.92 0.74
N SER A 191 1.65 -6.26 1.10
CA SER A 191 1.92 -7.12 2.26
C SER A 191 1.63 -6.38 3.56
N ALA A 192 1.20 -7.11 4.60
CA ALA A 192 1.09 -6.55 5.95
C ALA A 192 2.34 -6.91 6.75
N HIS A 193 3.09 -5.91 7.21
CA HIS A 193 4.26 -6.09 8.07
C HIS A 193 3.86 -5.96 9.54
N VAL A 194 3.98 -7.04 10.32
CA VAL A 194 3.61 -7.06 11.74
C VAL A 194 4.77 -7.64 12.54
N LYS A 195 5.41 -6.78 13.35
CA LYS A 195 6.59 -7.14 14.15
C LYS A 195 7.69 -7.74 13.26
N ASP A 196 7.99 -9.02 13.43
CA ASP A 196 9.04 -9.74 12.68
C ASP A 196 8.47 -10.68 11.62
N ALA A 197 7.24 -10.46 11.18
CA ALA A 197 6.58 -11.28 10.16
C ALA A 197 5.90 -10.43 9.07
N LEU A 198 5.93 -10.95 7.85
CA LEU A 198 5.19 -10.44 6.70
C LEU A 198 3.99 -11.34 6.43
N TYR A 199 2.86 -10.75 6.08
CA TYR A 199 1.63 -11.46 5.77
C TYR A 199 1.20 -11.15 4.35
N PHE A 200 0.90 -12.20 3.59
CA PHE A 200 0.53 -12.12 2.18
C PHE A 200 -0.87 -12.69 1.97
N ASN A 201 -1.74 -11.95 1.27
CA ASN A 201 -3.04 -12.45 0.86
C ASN A 201 -2.89 -13.20 -0.46
N ARG A 202 -3.13 -14.50 -0.42
CA ARG A 202 -3.11 -15.40 -1.56
C ARG A 202 -4.54 -15.84 -1.86
N GLU A 203 -5.05 -15.53 -3.05
CA GLU A 203 -6.42 -15.89 -3.44
C GLU A 203 -6.39 -16.93 -4.56
N LEU A 204 -7.11 -18.05 -4.39
CA LEU A 204 -7.40 -19.00 -5.47
C LEU A 204 -8.63 -18.51 -6.21
N TYR A 205 -8.54 -18.52 -7.53
CA TYR A 205 -9.70 -18.36 -8.39
C TYR A 205 -10.30 -19.74 -8.68
N ILE A 206 -11.43 -20.04 -8.04
CA ILE A 206 -12.17 -21.30 -8.29
C ILE A 206 -13.14 -21.11 -9.45
N SER A 207 -13.75 -19.93 -9.55
CA SER A 207 -14.62 -19.52 -10.65
C SER A 207 -14.66 -18.00 -10.78
N ARG A 208 -15.47 -17.47 -11.72
CA ARG A 208 -15.72 -16.01 -11.80
C ARG A 208 -16.25 -15.40 -10.50
N VAL A 209 -16.82 -16.21 -9.62
CA VAL A 209 -17.54 -15.78 -8.43
C VAL A 209 -16.85 -16.24 -7.14
N GLU A 210 -16.32 -17.46 -7.11
CA GLU A 210 -15.79 -18.08 -5.90
C GLU A 210 -14.28 -17.90 -5.77
N ARG A 211 -13.86 -17.40 -4.60
CA ARG A 211 -12.45 -17.27 -4.22
C ARG A 211 -12.21 -17.95 -2.89
N THR A 212 -11.08 -18.64 -2.76
CA THR A 212 -10.61 -19.08 -1.44
C THR A 212 -9.35 -18.31 -1.08
N PRO A 213 -9.50 -17.22 -0.30
CA PRO A 213 -8.34 -16.53 0.26
C PRO A 213 -7.64 -17.43 1.28
N THR A 214 -6.32 -17.34 1.32
CA THR A 214 -5.46 -17.87 2.36
C THR A 214 -4.42 -16.81 2.70
N ILE A 215 -3.97 -16.81 3.95
CA ILE A 215 -2.91 -15.90 4.40
C ILE A 215 -1.64 -16.72 4.56
N ILE A 216 -0.56 -16.26 3.93
CA ILE A 216 0.78 -16.76 4.20
C ILE A 216 1.43 -15.81 5.18
N GLU A 217 1.84 -16.32 6.33
CA GLU A 217 2.74 -15.65 7.26
C GLU A 217 4.17 -16.05 6.92
N PHE A 218 5.07 -15.11 6.75
CA PHE A 218 6.49 -15.34 6.54
C PHE A 218 7.26 -14.70 7.70
N ASN A 219 7.82 -15.51 8.59
CA ASN A 219 8.60 -15.00 9.71
C ASN A 219 10.01 -14.68 9.26
N LEU A 220 10.48 -13.46 9.54
CA LEU A 220 11.72 -12.91 9.01
C LEU A 220 12.96 -13.46 9.73
N GLY A 221 12.80 -13.89 10.99
CA GLY A 221 13.89 -14.40 11.81
C GLY A 221 14.29 -15.83 11.46
N ASN A 222 13.31 -16.72 11.25
CA ASN A 222 13.56 -18.11 10.85
C ASN A 222 13.35 -18.37 9.36
N GLN A 223 12.87 -17.37 8.62
CA GLN A 223 12.56 -17.41 7.19
C GLN A 223 11.62 -18.57 6.80
N GLN A 224 10.75 -18.99 7.72
CA GLN A 224 9.77 -20.04 7.45
C GLN A 224 8.39 -19.42 7.15
N PRO A 225 7.81 -19.73 5.99
CA PRO A 225 6.40 -19.46 5.69
C PRO A 225 5.41 -20.47 6.31
N TRP A 226 4.24 -19.97 6.73
CA TRP A 226 3.15 -20.73 7.37
C TRP A 226 1.80 -20.29 6.80
N LEU A 227 0.83 -21.20 6.79
CA LEU A 227 -0.56 -20.87 6.42
C LEU A 227 -1.39 -20.49 7.64
N ILE A 228 -2.13 -19.40 7.51
CA ILE A 228 -3.12 -18.97 8.50
C ILE A 228 -4.52 -19.20 7.95
N SER A 229 -5.30 -19.98 8.70
CA SER A 229 -6.73 -20.16 8.46
C SER A 229 -7.48 -18.85 8.72
N LEU A 230 -8.40 -18.51 7.83
CA LEU A 230 -9.27 -17.34 7.95
C LEU A 230 -10.50 -17.63 8.83
N PRO A 231 -11.19 -16.59 9.34
CA PRO A 231 -12.52 -16.75 9.90
C PRO A 231 -13.45 -17.44 8.89
N SER A 232 -14.31 -18.34 9.35
CA SER A 232 -15.28 -19.04 8.48
C SER A 232 -16.17 -18.06 7.70
N ALA A 233 -16.49 -16.92 8.28
CA ALA A 233 -17.24 -15.83 7.65
C ALA A 233 -16.54 -15.19 6.43
N CYS A 234 -15.22 -15.37 6.27
CA CYS A 234 -14.45 -14.88 5.12
C CYS A 234 -14.36 -15.90 3.98
N LYS A 235 -14.88 -17.13 4.15
CA LYS A 235 -14.77 -18.18 3.13
C LYS A 235 -15.58 -17.80 1.90
N GLY A 236 -14.97 -17.86 0.71
CA GLY A 236 -15.63 -17.46 -0.54
C GLY A 236 -15.48 -15.98 -0.88
N LEU A 237 -14.98 -15.16 0.04
CA LEU A 237 -14.90 -13.70 -0.10
C LEU A 237 -13.48 -13.25 -0.44
N SER A 238 -13.35 -12.05 -1.00
CA SER A 238 -12.04 -11.42 -1.13
C SER A 238 -11.70 -10.66 0.14
N ILE A 239 -10.43 -10.71 0.55
CA ILE A 239 -9.97 -10.04 1.76
C ILE A 239 -8.94 -8.95 1.43
N THR A 240 -8.70 -8.06 2.38
CA THR A 240 -7.60 -7.11 2.34
C THR A 240 -6.88 -7.13 3.67
N LEU A 241 -5.55 -7.33 3.63
CA LEU A 241 -4.69 -7.28 4.79
C LEU A 241 -4.36 -5.84 5.15
N MET A 242 -4.12 -5.61 6.44
CA MET A 242 -3.56 -4.36 6.93
C MET A 242 -2.82 -4.59 8.25
N THR A 243 -1.88 -3.70 8.54
CA THR A 243 -1.24 -3.60 9.84
C THR A 243 -1.83 -2.41 10.61
N THR A 244 -2.20 -2.63 11.87
CA THR A 244 -2.64 -1.55 12.75
C THR A 244 -1.47 -0.75 13.31
N LYS A 245 -1.73 0.44 13.87
CA LYS A 245 -0.69 1.22 14.58
C LYS A 245 -0.02 0.42 15.70
N GLU A 246 -0.78 -0.44 16.36
CA GLU A 246 -0.33 -1.32 17.44
C GLU A 246 0.42 -2.57 16.93
N ARG A 247 0.81 -2.59 15.63
CA ARG A 247 1.47 -3.73 14.99
C ARG A 247 0.70 -5.03 15.21
N THR A 248 -0.59 -4.99 14.89
CA THR A 248 -1.48 -6.15 14.91
C THR A 248 -1.97 -6.43 13.51
N LEU A 249 -2.12 -7.71 13.15
CA LEU A 249 -2.67 -8.09 11.86
C LEU A 249 -4.19 -7.85 11.86
N ARG A 250 -4.69 -7.15 10.85
CA ARG A 250 -6.12 -7.00 10.58
C ARG A 250 -6.47 -7.43 9.17
N ILE A 251 -7.71 -7.88 9.02
CA ILE A 251 -8.31 -8.18 7.74
C ILE A 251 -9.66 -7.50 7.64
N ALA A 252 -9.99 -7.07 6.42
CA ALA A 252 -11.31 -6.58 6.07
C ALA A 252 -11.88 -7.36 4.89
N THR A 253 -13.19 -7.58 4.92
CA THR A 253 -13.97 -8.11 3.79
C THR A 253 -15.31 -7.42 3.72
N VAL A 254 -15.93 -7.44 2.54
CA VAL A 254 -17.29 -6.96 2.36
C VAL A 254 -18.16 -8.13 1.94
N LEU A 255 -19.29 -8.26 2.62
CA LEU A 255 -20.38 -9.17 2.26
C LEU A 255 -21.66 -8.34 2.20
N ASP A 256 -22.35 -8.41 1.07
CA ASP A 256 -23.53 -7.60 0.76
C ASP A 256 -23.25 -6.09 0.97
N THR A 257 -23.85 -5.47 1.97
CA THR A 257 -23.68 -4.05 2.33
C THR A 257 -22.79 -3.85 3.56
N LYS A 258 -22.20 -4.91 4.11
CA LYS A 258 -21.50 -4.86 5.39
C LYS A 258 -20.01 -5.06 5.22
N LEU A 259 -19.25 -4.10 5.73
CA LEU A 259 -17.82 -4.22 5.92
C LEU A 259 -17.56 -4.88 7.26
N TYR A 260 -16.91 -6.03 7.23
CA TYR A 260 -16.49 -6.75 8.42
C TYR A 260 -14.99 -6.62 8.63
N MET A 261 -14.58 -6.46 9.87
CA MET A 261 -13.17 -6.35 10.25
C MET A 261 -12.83 -7.34 11.37
N TRP A 262 -11.70 -8.01 11.20
CA TRP A 262 -11.15 -8.93 12.19
C TRP A 262 -9.70 -8.57 12.48
N SER A 263 -9.25 -8.87 13.69
CA SER A 263 -7.85 -8.77 14.08
C SER A 263 -7.35 -10.09 14.63
N ARG A 264 -6.04 -10.30 14.54
CA ARG A 264 -5.35 -11.43 15.14
C ARG A 264 -4.13 -10.95 15.90
N GLU A 265 -4.06 -11.29 17.18
CA GLU A 265 -2.97 -10.90 18.08
C GLU A 265 -1.99 -12.07 18.25
N GLY A 266 -1.04 -12.20 17.32
CA GLY A 266 -0.01 -13.23 17.35
C GLY A 266 -0.40 -14.57 16.71
N GLN A 267 0.57 -15.46 16.62
CA GLN A 267 0.47 -16.70 15.83
C GLN A 267 -0.53 -17.71 16.41
N ALA A 268 -0.59 -17.85 17.74
CA ALA A 268 -1.47 -18.80 18.42
C ALA A 268 -2.90 -18.28 18.67
N ALA A 269 -3.15 -16.98 18.46
CA ALA A 269 -4.46 -16.39 18.73
C ALA A 269 -5.47 -16.67 17.62
N GLY A 270 -6.74 -16.86 18.00
CA GLY A 270 -7.85 -16.88 17.05
C GLY A 270 -8.13 -15.50 16.44
N TRP A 271 -8.96 -15.46 15.41
CA TRP A 271 -9.47 -14.21 14.87
C TRP A 271 -10.56 -13.63 15.77
N LEU A 272 -10.42 -12.34 16.12
CA LEU A 272 -11.42 -11.59 16.87
C LEU A 272 -12.09 -10.58 15.94
N GLN A 273 -13.42 -10.65 15.80
CA GLN A 273 -14.19 -9.65 15.06
C GLN A 273 -14.18 -8.33 15.85
N LYS A 274 -13.68 -7.26 15.22
CA LYS A 274 -13.54 -5.94 15.86
C LYS A 274 -14.72 -5.02 15.57
N GLY A 275 -15.47 -5.25 14.49
CA GLY A 275 -16.65 -4.45 14.18
C GLY A 275 -17.27 -4.78 12.83
N VAL A 276 -18.46 -4.22 12.62
CA VAL A 276 -19.21 -4.25 11.36
C VAL A 276 -19.64 -2.83 11.03
N ILE A 277 -19.45 -2.41 9.79
CA ILE A 277 -19.87 -1.09 9.29
C ILE A 277 -20.87 -1.31 8.16
N GLU A 278 -22.04 -0.70 8.29
CA GLU A 278 -23.11 -0.71 7.29
C GLU A 278 -22.76 0.30 6.18
N LEU A 279 -22.26 -0.18 5.05
CA LEU A 279 -21.81 0.66 3.93
C LEU A 279 -22.97 1.33 3.19
N ASP A 280 -24.18 0.76 3.25
CA ASP A 280 -25.40 1.35 2.68
C ASP A 280 -25.85 2.62 3.42
N GLN A 281 -25.41 2.83 4.66
CA GLN A 281 -25.62 4.08 5.39
C GLN A 281 -24.60 5.17 5.01
N LEU A 282 -23.46 4.78 4.45
CA LEU A 282 -22.36 5.69 4.08
C LEU A 282 -22.37 6.03 2.59
N LEU A 283 -22.62 5.03 1.74
CA LEU A 283 -22.57 5.19 0.30
C LEU A 283 -23.92 5.72 -0.24
N PRO A 284 -23.92 6.63 -1.23
CA PRO A 284 -25.13 7.30 -1.71
C PRO A 284 -26.27 6.44 -2.31
N VAL A 285 -26.24 5.10 -2.29
CA VAL A 285 -27.23 4.31 -3.05
C VAL A 285 -27.57 2.96 -2.38
N HIS A 286 -28.81 2.85 -1.90
CA HIS A 286 -29.48 1.65 -1.36
C HIS A 286 -29.66 0.47 -2.35
N SER A 287 -28.97 0.46 -3.49
CA SER A 287 -29.20 -0.49 -4.58
C SER A 287 -27.92 -1.01 -5.26
N SER A 288 -26.78 -0.34 -5.08
CA SER A 288 -25.58 -0.57 -5.89
C SER A 288 -24.61 -1.62 -5.32
N LEU A 289 -24.67 -1.96 -4.03
CA LEU A 289 -23.91 -3.10 -3.49
C LEU A 289 -24.65 -4.44 -3.64
N LEU A 290 -25.96 -4.38 -3.91
CA LEU A 290 -26.88 -5.52 -3.94
C LEU A 290 -27.04 -6.18 -5.32
N ALA A 291 -26.48 -5.61 -6.39
CA ALA A 291 -26.57 -6.20 -7.72
C ALA A 291 -25.57 -7.36 -7.87
N THR A 292 -25.90 -8.51 -7.28
CA THR A 292 -25.32 -9.81 -7.60
C THR A 292 -25.72 -10.21 -9.02
N ASN A 293 -25.12 -9.59 -10.03
CA ASN A 293 -25.31 -10.03 -11.40
C ASN A 293 -24.45 -11.28 -11.63
N GLN A 294 -25.07 -12.47 -11.50
CA GLN A 294 -24.43 -13.79 -11.68
C GLN A 294 -23.73 -13.95 -13.04
N LEU A 295 -24.06 -13.11 -14.03
CA LEU A 295 -23.46 -13.13 -15.37
C LEU A 295 -22.05 -12.52 -15.42
N ILE A 296 -21.68 -11.68 -14.45
CA ILE A 296 -20.40 -10.96 -14.45
C ILE A 296 -19.85 -10.90 -13.02
N GLY A 297 -19.02 -11.87 -12.62
CA GLY A 297 -18.32 -11.89 -11.33
C GLY A 297 -17.29 -10.76 -11.08
N LEU A 298 -17.44 -9.63 -11.79
CA LEU A 298 -16.59 -8.45 -11.77
C LEU A 298 -17.15 -7.31 -10.89
N LEU A 299 -18.36 -7.44 -10.33
CA LEU A 299 -19.09 -6.36 -9.62
C LEU A 299 -19.41 -6.68 -8.15
N PHE A 300 -18.75 -7.66 -7.53
CA PHE A 300 -18.89 -7.85 -6.08
C PHE A 300 -18.27 -6.66 -5.33
N PRO A 301 -18.94 -6.17 -4.28
CA PRO A 301 -18.34 -5.16 -3.44
C PRO A 301 -17.08 -5.72 -2.78
N GLN A 302 -16.00 -4.97 -2.88
CA GLN A 302 -14.67 -5.48 -2.56
C GLN A 302 -13.84 -4.40 -1.89
N VAL A 303 -13.15 -4.76 -0.81
CA VAL A 303 -12.12 -3.89 -0.23
C VAL A 303 -10.91 -3.89 -1.16
N LEU A 304 -10.48 -2.70 -1.57
CA LEU A 304 -9.35 -2.49 -2.47
C LEU A 304 -8.05 -2.21 -1.69
N ALA A 305 -8.16 -1.44 -0.61
CA ALA A 305 -7.07 -1.11 0.31
C ALA A 305 -7.65 -0.56 1.62
N VAL A 306 -6.91 -0.71 2.72
CA VAL A 306 -7.22 -0.10 4.02
C VAL A 306 -5.98 0.59 4.56
N VAL A 307 -6.16 1.83 4.99
CA VAL A 307 -5.14 2.66 5.65
C VAL A 307 -5.59 2.90 7.10
N ASP A 308 -5.45 1.86 7.92
CA ASP A 308 -5.89 1.83 9.33
C ASP A 308 -5.33 3.00 10.14
N SER A 309 -4.09 3.39 9.85
CA SER A 309 -3.37 4.45 10.56
C SER A 309 -4.04 5.83 10.47
N ILE A 310 -4.85 6.07 9.44
CA ILE A 310 -5.64 7.29 9.29
C ILE A 310 -7.15 7.02 9.22
N GLY A 311 -7.57 5.76 9.23
CA GLY A 311 -8.97 5.34 9.20
C GLY A 311 -9.61 5.50 7.82
N ILE A 312 -8.85 5.29 6.74
CA ILE A 312 -9.38 5.37 5.37
C ILE A 312 -9.52 3.97 4.78
N ILE A 313 -10.66 3.72 4.12
CA ILE A 313 -10.93 2.48 3.40
C ILE A 313 -11.29 2.80 1.95
N PHE A 314 -10.75 2.01 1.04
CA PHE A 314 -11.12 2.03 -0.36
C PHE A 314 -11.98 0.80 -0.67
N VAL A 315 -13.19 1.04 -1.18
CA VAL A 315 -14.12 -0.02 -1.57
C VAL A 315 -14.50 0.13 -3.04
N ASN A 316 -14.56 -0.98 -3.75
CA ASN A 316 -15.19 -1.05 -5.05
C ASN A 316 -16.69 -1.32 -4.87
N ALA A 317 -17.53 -0.59 -5.59
CA ALA A 317 -18.97 -0.81 -5.68
C ALA A 317 -19.40 -0.74 -7.16
N VAL A 318 -20.68 -1.04 -7.46
CA VAL A 318 -21.18 -1.04 -8.85
C VAL A 318 -21.01 0.32 -9.55
N ASP A 319 -21.18 1.42 -8.82
CA ASP A 319 -21.02 2.77 -9.37
C ASP A 319 -19.55 3.21 -9.47
N GLY A 320 -18.61 2.34 -9.10
CA GLY A 320 -17.17 2.56 -9.14
C GLY A 320 -16.52 2.52 -7.75
N PRO A 321 -15.23 2.88 -7.67
CA PRO A 321 -14.49 2.90 -6.42
C PRO A 321 -14.78 4.15 -5.57
N PHE A 322 -14.88 3.92 -4.26
CA PHE A 322 -15.08 4.94 -3.25
C PHE A 322 -13.95 4.90 -2.22
N CYS A 323 -13.57 6.09 -1.76
CA CYS A 323 -12.77 6.32 -0.57
C CYS A 323 -13.70 6.75 0.56
N ILE A 324 -13.58 6.08 1.71
CA ILE A 324 -14.40 6.32 2.89
C ILE A 324 -13.46 6.67 4.04
N ASP A 325 -13.66 7.83 4.65
CA ASP A 325 -13.06 8.18 5.93
C ASP A 325 -13.99 7.70 7.06
N LEU A 326 -13.53 6.72 7.84
CA LEU A 326 -14.31 6.10 8.89
C LEU A 326 -14.53 7.00 10.11
N LYS A 327 -13.72 8.05 10.30
CA LYS A 327 -13.85 8.97 11.43
C LYS A 327 -14.88 10.05 11.15
N THR A 328 -14.88 10.57 9.93
CA THR A 328 -15.78 11.65 9.51
C THR A 328 -17.01 11.16 8.77
N SER A 329 -17.07 9.87 8.44
CA SER A 329 -18.08 9.25 7.56
C SER A 329 -18.13 9.91 6.17
N MET A 330 -17.09 10.65 5.78
CA MET A 330 -17.04 11.27 4.46
C MET A 330 -16.76 10.23 3.39
N VAL A 331 -17.55 10.29 2.32
CA VAL A 331 -17.41 9.43 1.15
C VAL A 331 -17.02 10.26 -0.06
N ARG A 332 -15.99 9.80 -0.77
CA ARG A 332 -15.51 10.40 -2.02
C ARG A 332 -15.44 9.32 -3.10
N LYS A 333 -16.16 9.54 -4.21
CA LYS A 333 -15.98 8.73 -5.43
C LYS A 333 -14.63 9.07 -6.07
N LEU A 334 -13.85 8.05 -6.44
CA LEU A 334 -12.48 8.28 -6.94
C LEU A 334 -12.44 8.65 -8.42
N PHE A 335 -13.27 8.02 -9.24
CA PHE A 335 -13.44 8.36 -10.65
C PHE A 335 -14.78 7.87 -11.18
N GLU A 336 -15.25 8.52 -12.25
CA GLU A 336 -16.40 8.07 -13.01
C GLU A 336 -15.99 6.90 -13.92
N THR A 337 -16.58 5.74 -13.72
CA THR A 337 -16.51 4.63 -14.68
C THR A 337 -17.48 4.93 -15.82
N SER A 338 -17.07 5.79 -16.75
CA SER A 338 -17.88 6.17 -17.93
C SER A 338 -18.26 4.95 -18.79
N ASP A 339 -17.46 3.89 -18.73
CA ASP A 339 -17.78 2.58 -19.31
C ASP A 339 -18.02 1.56 -18.19
N ARG A 340 -19.28 1.40 -17.79
CA ARG A 340 -19.73 0.39 -16.80
C ARG A 340 -19.36 -1.06 -17.13
N CYS A 341 -18.72 -1.31 -18.28
CA CYS A 341 -18.42 -2.64 -18.78
C CYS A 341 -16.98 -2.85 -19.28
N SER A 342 -16.03 -1.92 -19.15
CA SER A 342 -14.70 -2.10 -19.79
C SER A 342 -13.48 -1.98 -18.87
N VAL A 343 -13.64 -1.64 -17.59
CA VAL A 343 -12.53 -1.32 -16.67
C VAL A 343 -12.65 -2.03 -15.32
N ARG A 344 -11.58 -2.70 -14.89
CA ARG A 344 -11.43 -3.35 -13.58
C ARG A 344 -10.32 -2.66 -12.78
N ILE A 345 -10.50 -2.55 -11.47
CA ILE A 345 -9.41 -2.14 -10.56
C ILE A 345 -8.74 -3.40 -10.02
N GLY A 346 -7.49 -3.63 -10.45
CA GLY A 346 -6.71 -4.79 -10.05
C GLY A 346 -6.15 -4.69 -8.62
N GLY A 347 -6.08 -3.47 -8.07
CA GLY A 347 -5.60 -3.18 -6.72
C GLY A 347 -5.32 -1.70 -6.52
N LEU A 348 -5.21 -1.29 -5.25
CA LEU A 348 -4.80 0.05 -4.85
C LEU A 348 -3.59 -0.06 -3.92
N VAL A 349 -2.59 0.80 -4.15
CA VAL A 349 -1.41 0.92 -3.28
C VAL A 349 -1.36 2.35 -2.72
N PRO A 350 -1.78 2.56 -1.46
CA PRO A 350 -1.72 3.87 -0.80
C PRO A 350 -0.27 4.35 -0.68
N TYR A 351 0.01 5.63 -0.96
CA TYR A 351 1.34 6.22 -0.81
C TYR A 351 1.38 7.18 0.38
N MET A 352 2.18 6.81 1.37
CA MET A 352 2.33 7.53 2.64
C MET A 352 3.74 8.12 2.77
N SER A 353 3.87 9.43 2.98
CA SER A 353 5.18 10.06 3.14
C SER A 353 5.10 11.44 3.79
N PHE A 354 6.11 11.83 4.55
CA PHE A 354 6.28 13.22 5.03
C PHE A 354 6.88 14.16 3.97
N CYS A 355 7.21 13.67 2.76
CA CYS A 355 7.83 14.44 1.67
C CYS A 355 9.18 15.09 2.00
N ILE A 356 9.93 14.54 2.95
CA ILE A 356 11.23 15.07 3.33
C ILE A 356 12.27 13.96 3.15
N GLN A 357 13.39 14.30 2.51
CA GLN A 357 14.46 13.36 2.21
C GLN A 357 15.01 12.77 3.51
N ASP A 358 15.08 11.45 3.64
CA ASP A 358 15.87 10.84 4.72
C ASP A 358 17.34 10.86 4.28
N GLN A 359 18.16 11.73 4.87
CA GLN A 359 19.59 11.48 4.89
C GLN A 359 19.84 10.51 6.05
N PRO A 360 20.54 9.39 5.83
CA PRO A 360 20.94 8.55 6.95
C PRO A 360 21.76 9.41 7.91
N ALA A 361 21.36 9.40 9.18
CA ALA A 361 22.30 9.75 10.23
C ALA A 361 23.50 8.79 10.10
N LEU A 362 24.64 9.11 10.70
CA LEU A 362 25.83 8.25 10.75
C LEU A 362 25.61 6.86 11.39
N GLU A 363 24.36 6.51 11.71
CA GLU A 363 23.89 5.16 11.97
C GLU A 363 23.23 4.65 10.69
N GLN A 364 23.84 3.64 10.07
CA GLN A 364 23.27 2.89 8.94
C GLN A 364 21.86 2.41 9.30
N THR A 365 20.82 3.20 9.00
CA THR A 365 19.46 2.68 8.93
C THR A 365 19.42 1.80 7.69
N THR A 366 19.62 0.51 7.92
CA THR A 366 19.41 -0.58 6.99
C THR A 366 18.00 -0.49 6.44
N TYR A 367 17.86 -0.04 5.19
CA TYR A 367 16.58 -0.02 4.52
C TYR A 367 16.31 -1.42 3.95
N GLU A 368 16.15 -2.41 4.83
CA GLU A 368 15.79 -3.75 4.41
C GLU A 368 14.39 -3.74 3.78
N TRP A 369 14.37 -3.61 2.45
CA TRP A 369 13.21 -3.97 1.66
C TRP A 369 13.07 -5.48 1.71
N ARG A 370 12.36 -5.96 2.73
CA ARG A 370 12.03 -7.37 2.84
C ARG A 370 10.89 -7.68 1.88
N ILE A 371 11.22 -7.78 0.60
CA ILE A 371 10.27 -8.13 -0.47
C ILE A 371 10.16 -9.65 -0.48
N ALA A 372 9.19 -10.22 0.25
CA ALA A 372 8.84 -11.62 0.02
C ALA A 372 8.06 -11.72 -1.28
N GLY A 373 8.81 -11.99 -2.35
CA GLY A 373 8.28 -12.31 -3.66
C GLY A 373 7.68 -13.70 -3.62
N ALA A 374 6.36 -13.77 -3.63
CA ALA A 374 5.65 -15.04 -3.70
C ALA A 374 5.36 -15.40 -5.16
N SER A 375 6.24 -16.22 -5.72
CA SER A 375 6.06 -16.74 -7.07
C SER A 375 5.26 -18.04 -7.06
N ILE A 376 4.45 -18.20 -8.10
CA ILE A 376 3.81 -19.45 -8.55
C ILE A 376 4.71 -20.00 -9.65
#